data_AF-A0A257GEX6-F1
#
_entry.id   AF-A0A257GEX6-F1
#
_cell.length_a   1.000
_cell.length_b   1.000
_cell.length_c   1.000
_cell.angle_alpha   90.00
_cell.angle_beta   90.00
_cell.angle_gamma   90.00
#
_symmetry.space_group_name_H-M   'P 1'
#
loop_
_entity.id
_entity.type
_entity.pdbx_description
1 polymer ?
#
loop_
_entity_poly.entity_id
_entity_poly.type
_entity_poly.pdbx_seq_one_letter_code
_entity_poly.pdbx_strand_id
1 'polypeptide(L)'
;MADTYAISALTDKRARIDGEIQARRFQIMRLECELAHIDAVIKMFSPSYDISKIATKRSFSKNPAGTPRGSGSREALTILREVNEPLTSMEIAIRVLAKQGREDTPESRGMLANTIHSTFSRRRDGAVILDASQYPAKWSLARR
;
A
#
# COMPACT_ATOMS: atom_id res chain seq x y z
N MET A 1 -14.10 4.01 45.49
CA MET A 1 -14.48 2.91 44.56
C MET A 1 -14.12 3.23 43.11
N ALA A 2 -14.39 4.43 42.58
CA ALA A 2 -14.01 4.83 41.21
C ALA A 2 -12.49 4.71 40.93
N ASP A 3 -11.65 5.11 41.89
CA ASP A 3 -10.18 5.03 41.73
C ASP A 3 -9.67 3.59 41.57
N THR A 4 -10.30 2.62 42.24
CA THR A 4 -9.94 1.21 42.13
C THR A 4 -10.25 0.65 40.74
N TYR A 5 -11.39 1.03 40.15
CA TYR A 5 -11.75 0.65 38.78
C TYR A 5 -10.87 1.34 37.73
N ALA A 6 -10.46 2.59 37.98
CA ALA A 6 -9.53 3.30 37.11
C ALA A 6 -8.13 2.64 37.12
N ILE A 7 -7.63 2.29 38.30
CA ILE A 7 -6.32 1.63 38.46
C ILE A 7 -6.33 0.24 37.83
N SER A 8 -7.40 -0.55 37.98
CA SER A 8 -7.49 -1.88 37.36
C SER A 8 -7.47 -1.80 35.83
N ALA A 9 -8.28 -0.90 35.26
CA ALA A 9 -8.33 -0.70 33.80
C ALA A 9 -6.97 -0.23 33.23
N LEU A 10 -6.27 0.67 33.93
CA LEU A 10 -4.94 1.14 33.53
C LEU A 10 -3.89 0.02 33.63
N THR A 11 -3.97 -0.81 34.67
CA THR A 11 -3.06 -1.96 34.87
C THR A 11 -3.23 -2.98 33.75
N ASP A 12 -4.48 -3.30 33.39
CA ASP A 12 -4.79 -4.20 32.27
C ASP A 12 -4.27 -3.65 30.94
N LYS A 13 -4.47 -2.34 30.70
CA LYS A 13 -3.97 -1.68 29.49
C LYS A 13 -2.44 -1.71 29.42
N ARG A 14 -1.74 -1.48 30.55
CA ARG A 14 -0.28 -1.57 30.66
C ARG A 14 0.20 -2.99 30.37
N ALA A 15 -0.43 -4.01 30.95
CA ALA A 15 -0.08 -5.41 30.71
C ALA A 15 -0.24 -5.80 29.23
N ARG A 16 -1.32 -5.35 28.58
CA ARG A 16 -1.53 -5.57 27.15
C ARG A 16 -0.44 -4.91 26.29
N ILE A 17 -0.08 -3.66 26.58
CA ILE A 17 0.99 -2.96 25.85
C ILE A 17 2.34 -3.67 26.05
N ASP A 18 2.63 -4.10 27.27
CA ASP A 18 3.87 -4.82 27.60
C ASP A 18 3.96 -6.14 26.82
N GLY A 19 2.87 -6.93 26.78
CA GLY A 19 2.81 -8.14 25.97
C GLY A 19 3.04 -7.88 24.47
N GLU A 20 2.49 -6.78 23.94
CA GLU A 20 2.68 -6.38 22.55
C GLU A 20 4.14 -5.97 22.26
N ILE A 21 4.81 -5.32 23.21
CA ILE A 21 6.24 -4.99 23.13
C ILE A 21 7.07 -6.26 23.12
N GLN A 22 6.79 -7.21 24.01
CA GLN A 22 7.53 -8.48 24.08
C GLN A 22 7.39 -9.29 22.78
N ALA A 23 6.17 -9.39 22.25
CA ALA A 23 5.94 -10.07 20.97
C ALA A 23 6.72 -9.43 19.82
N ARG A 24 6.76 -8.10 19.75
CA ARG A 24 7.56 -7.38 18.74
C ARG A 24 9.05 -7.58 18.93
N ARG A 25 9.57 -7.55 20.16
CA ARG A 25 10.98 -7.84 20.44
C ARG A 25 11.39 -9.23 19.98
N PHE A 26 10.53 -10.23 20.20
CA PHE A 26 10.77 -11.58 19.70
C PHE A 26 10.83 -11.62 18.16
N GLN A 27 9.94 -10.89 17.48
CA GLN A 27 9.98 -10.78 16.02
C GLN A 27 11.26 -10.09 15.52
N ILE A 28 11.71 -9.04 16.20
CA ILE A 28 12.98 -8.36 15.89
C ILE A 28 14.15 -9.34 16.02
N MET A 29 14.27 -10.02 17.16
CA MET A 29 15.33 -11.00 17.41
C MET A 29 15.35 -12.11 16.34
N ARG A 30 14.17 -12.62 15.96
CA ARG A 30 14.06 -13.61 14.90
C ARG A 30 14.59 -13.09 13.56
N LEU A 31 14.21 -11.87 13.17
CA LEU A 31 14.68 -11.26 11.92
C LEU A 31 16.18 -10.98 11.94
N GLU A 32 16.73 -10.58 13.09
CA GLU A 32 18.18 -10.41 13.29
C GLU A 32 18.92 -11.75 13.10
N CYS A 33 18.39 -12.85 13.64
CA CYS A 33 18.96 -14.18 13.41
C CYS A 33 18.89 -14.60 11.94
N GLU A 34 17.75 -14.41 11.27
CA GLU A 34 17.59 -14.68 9.84
C GLU A 34 18.59 -13.86 9.01
N LEU A 35 18.78 -12.58 9.35
CA LEU A 35 19.76 -11.70 8.70
C LEU A 35 21.20 -12.19 8.92
N ALA A 36 21.56 -12.55 10.14
CA ALA A 36 22.90 -13.08 10.46
C ALA A 36 23.23 -14.36 9.68
N HIS A 37 22.24 -15.25 9.46
CA HIS A 37 22.43 -16.43 8.63
C HIS A 37 22.69 -16.06 7.16
N ILE A 38 21.95 -15.10 6.61
CA ILE A 38 22.16 -14.62 5.23
C ILE A 38 23.55 -14.00 5.10
N ASP A 39 23.95 -13.17 6.06
CA ASP A 39 25.27 -12.53 6.12
C ASP A 39 26.41 -13.56 6.14
N ALA A 40 26.25 -14.64 6.91
CA ALA A 40 27.20 -15.75 6.95
C ALA A 40 27.31 -16.43 5.57
N VAL A 41 26.18 -16.70 4.91
CA VAL A 41 26.17 -17.30 3.57
C VAL A 41 26.85 -16.38 2.54
N ILE A 42 26.59 -15.06 2.58
CA ILE A 42 27.27 -14.10 1.68
C ILE A 42 28.79 -14.18 1.86
N LYS A 43 29.27 -14.22 3.11
CA LYS A 43 30.71 -14.35 3.42
C LYS A 43 31.30 -15.70 3.03
N MET A 44 30.52 -16.78 3.04
CA MET A 44 30.97 -18.07 2.53
C MET A 44 31.27 -18.00 1.02
N PHE A 45 30.47 -17.27 0.24
CA PHE A 45 30.72 -17.08 -1.19
C PHE A 45 31.78 -16.01 -1.49
N SER A 46 31.85 -14.96 -0.68
CA SER A 46 32.80 -13.86 -0.85
C SER A 46 33.25 -13.33 0.52
N PRO A 47 34.37 -13.84 1.06
CA PRO A 47 34.84 -13.48 2.40
C PRO A 47 35.18 -11.99 2.56
N SER A 48 35.62 -11.34 1.48
CA SER A 48 35.96 -9.93 1.44
C SER A 48 34.76 -9.01 1.17
N TYR A 49 33.55 -9.55 1.05
CA TYR A 49 32.37 -8.74 0.78
C TYR A 49 32.00 -7.90 2.01
N ASP A 50 31.89 -6.59 1.80
CA ASP A 50 31.51 -5.64 2.83
C ASP A 50 29.99 -5.53 2.94
N ILE A 51 29.44 -6.27 3.90
CA ILE A 51 28.00 -6.34 4.19
C ILE A 51 27.44 -4.97 4.60
N SER A 52 28.26 -4.09 5.21
CA SER A 52 27.80 -2.77 5.65
C SER A 52 27.35 -1.86 4.51
N LYS A 53 27.76 -2.18 3.27
CA LYS A 53 27.35 -1.46 2.05
C LYS A 53 25.96 -1.87 1.54
N ILE A 54 25.37 -2.95 2.06
CA ILE A 54 24.04 -3.38 1.65
C ILE A 54 23.02 -2.38 2.24
N ALA A 55 22.46 -1.54 1.38
CA ALA A 55 21.46 -0.57 1.79
C ALA A 55 20.15 -1.25 2.24
N THR A 56 19.61 -0.82 3.38
CA THR A 56 18.31 -1.26 3.88
C THR A 56 17.21 -0.94 2.86
N LYS A 57 16.52 -1.97 2.38
CA LYS A 57 15.34 -1.78 1.53
C LYS A 57 14.15 -1.41 2.41
N ARG A 58 13.46 -0.33 2.06
CA ARG A 58 12.22 0.05 2.74
C ARG A 58 11.19 -1.05 2.54
N SER A 59 10.72 -1.64 3.63
CA SER A 59 9.49 -2.44 3.59
C SER A 59 8.33 -1.49 3.30
N PHE A 60 7.76 -1.56 2.10
CA PHE A 60 6.47 -0.91 1.88
C PHE A 60 5.43 -1.63 2.74
N SER A 61 4.61 -0.86 3.47
CA SER A 61 3.44 -1.43 4.15
C SER A 61 2.57 -2.19 3.15
N LYS A 62 1.74 -3.11 3.64
CA LYS A 62 0.70 -3.72 2.81
C LYS A 62 -0.07 -2.60 2.12
N ASN A 63 -0.24 -2.71 0.81
CA ASN A 63 -1.02 -1.77 0.02
C ASN A 63 -2.35 -1.50 0.75
N PRO A 64 -2.64 -0.25 1.15
CA PRO A 64 -3.88 0.08 1.88
C PRO A 64 -5.12 -0.43 1.13
N ALA A 65 -5.10 -0.35 -0.20
CA ALA A 65 -6.18 -0.82 -1.05
C ALA A 65 -6.25 -2.36 -1.20
N GLY A 66 -5.29 -3.11 -0.65
CA GLY A 66 -5.23 -4.57 -0.73
C GLY A 66 -5.12 -5.12 -2.16
N THR A 67 -4.86 -4.26 -3.15
CA THR A 67 -4.86 -4.63 -4.57
C THR A 67 -3.48 -5.20 -4.97
N PRO A 68 -3.44 -6.29 -5.75
CA PRO A 68 -2.19 -6.76 -6.34
C PRO A 68 -1.49 -5.67 -7.15
N ARG A 69 -0.15 -5.72 -7.21
CA ARG A 69 0.63 -4.74 -7.98
C ARG A 69 0.15 -4.70 -9.44
N GLY A 70 -0.26 -3.52 -9.92
CA GLY A 70 -0.72 -3.31 -11.29
C GLY A 70 -2.17 -3.70 -11.59
N SER A 71 -2.92 -4.27 -10.64
CA SER A 71 -4.33 -4.60 -10.87
C SER A 71 -5.21 -3.34 -10.91
N GLY A 72 -4.91 -2.34 -10.06
CA GLY A 72 -5.69 -1.10 -9.99
C GLY A 72 -5.77 -0.35 -11.32
N SER A 73 -4.67 -0.26 -12.08
CA SER A 73 -4.64 0.41 -13.38
C SER A 73 -5.32 -0.40 -14.48
N ARG A 74 -5.21 -1.73 -14.45
CA ARG A 74 -5.90 -2.61 -15.41
C ARG A 74 -7.41 -2.53 -15.21
N GLU A 75 -7.86 -2.58 -13.96
CA GLU A 75 -9.29 -2.52 -13.63
C GLU A 75 -9.88 -1.14 -13.91
N ALA A 76 -9.12 -0.08 -13.67
CA ALA A 76 -9.48 1.28 -14.05
C ALA A 76 -9.79 1.41 -15.55
N LEU A 77 -9.00 0.76 -16.43
CA LEU A 77 -9.29 0.73 -17.86
C LEU A 77 -10.52 -0.10 -18.19
N THR A 78 -10.73 -1.23 -17.52
CA THR A 78 -11.93 -2.04 -17.69
C THR A 78 -13.17 -1.21 -17.37
N ILE A 79 -13.16 -0.47 -16.26
CA ILE A 79 -14.26 0.43 -15.88
C ILE A 79 -14.47 1.55 -16.90
N LEU A 80 -13.40 2.18 -17.39
CA LEU A 80 -13.52 3.20 -18.44
C LEU A 80 -14.10 2.63 -19.75
N ARG A 81 -13.82 1.36 -20.08
CA ARG A 81 -14.42 0.67 -21.24
C ARG A 81 -15.90 0.33 -21.03
N GLU A 82 -16.27 -0.07 -19.81
CA GLU A 82 -17.65 -0.43 -19.45
C GLU A 82 -18.56 0.80 -19.41
N VAL A 83 -18.09 1.91 -18.82
CA VAL A 83 -18.91 3.10 -18.59
C VAL A 83 -18.93 4.02 -19.82
N ASN A 84 -17.87 4.06 -20.63
CA ASN A 84 -17.75 4.88 -21.83
C ASN A 84 -18.00 6.39 -21.62
N GLU A 85 -17.90 6.86 -20.37
CA GLU A 85 -18.05 8.26 -19.97
C GLU A 85 -16.76 8.78 -19.29
N PRO A 86 -16.50 10.09 -19.33
CA PRO A 86 -15.36 10.69 -18.64
C PRO A 86 -15.53 10.62 -17.12
N LEU A 87 -14.55 10.03 -16.43
CA LEU A 87 -14.57 9.84 -14.96
C LEU A 87 -13.33 10.42 -14.29
N THR A 88 -13.51 10.96 -13.09
CA THR A 88 -12.39 11.41 -12.25
C THR A 88 -11.61 10.22 -11.70
N SER A 89 -10.33 10.43 -11.37
CA SER A 89 -9.51 9.37 -10.74
C SER A 89 -10.10 8.87 -9.40
N MET A 90 -10.84 9.71 -8.68
CA MET A 90 -11.53 9.34 -7.44
C MET A 90 -12.73 8.42 -7.71
N GLU A 91 -13.57 8.73 -8.70
CA GLU A 91 -14.71 7.90 -9.08
C GLU A 91 -14.25 6.54 -9.60
N ILE A 92 -13.17 6.51 -10.39
CA ILE A 92 -12.57 5.27 -10.87
C ILE A 92 -12.06 4.44 -9.68
N ALA A 93 -11.36 5.07 -8.71
CA ALA A 93 -10.85 4.37 -7.53
C ALA A 93 -11.96 3.72 -6.69
N ILE A 94 -13.07 4.44 -6.47
CA ILE A 94 -14.25 3.90 -5.75
C ILE A 94 -14.81 2.68 -6.47
N ARG A 95 -14.98 2.75 -7.79
CA ARG A 95 -15.51 1.63 -8.59
C ARG A 95 -14.55 0.43 -8.62
N VAL A 96 -13.24 0.67 -8.62
CA VAL A 96 -12.23 -0.41 -8.51
C VAL A 96 -12.33 -1.11 -7.15
N LEU A 97 -12.43 -0.36 -6.05
CA LEU A 97 -12.56 -0.93 -4.70
C LEU A 97 -13.84 -1.76 -4.57
N ALA A 98 -14.96 -1.23 -5.04
CA ALA A 98 -16.25 -1.91 -5.05
C ALA A 98 -16.19 -3.23 -5.86
N LYS A 99 -15.61 -3.20 -7.07
CA LYS A 99 -15.50 -4.40 -7.93
C LYS A 99 -14.58 -5.47 -7.33
N GLN A 100 -13.59 -5.08 -6.55
CA GLN A 100 -12.68 -6.01 -5.87
C GLN A 100 -13.17 -6.46 -4.48
N GLY A 101 -14.35 -6.01 -4.04
CA GLY A 101 -14.88 -6.33 -2.72
C GLY A 101 -13.98 -5.84 -1.57
N ARG A 102 -13.28 -4.72 -1.76
CA ARG A 102 -12.35 -4.14 -0.78
C ARG A 102 -13.03 -3.04 0.02
N GLU A 103 -12.59 -2.84 1.26
CA GLU A 103 -13.07 -1.76 2.10
C GLU A 103 -12.72 -0.39 1.49
N ASP A 104 -13.74 0.45 1.35
CA ASP A 104 -13.59 1.84 0.96
C ASP A 104 -13.14 2.68 2.17
N THR A 105 -11.81 2.77 2.36
CA THR A 105 -11.21 3.72 3.29
C THR A 105 -10.66 4.95 2.54
N PRO A 106 -10.61 6.14 3.18
CA PRO A 106 -10.01 7.33 2.59
C PRO A 106 -8.57 7.11 2.10
N GLU A 107 -7.78 6.32 2.84
CA GLU A 107 -6.40 5.97 2.48
C GLU A 107 -6.34 5.09 1.23
N SER A 108 -7.18 4.05 1.15
CA SER A 108 -7.29 3.16 -0.02
C SER A 108 -7.72 3.90 -1.27
N ARG A 109 -8.72 4.79 -1.15
CA ARG A 109 -9.17 5.65 -2.25
C ARG A 109 -8.09 6.60 -2.73
N GLY A 110 -7.48 7.34 -1.81
CA GLY A 110 -6.44 8.31 -2.16
C GLY A 110 -5.24 7.64 -2.82
N MET A 111 -4.81 6.49 -2.30
CA MET A 111 -3.71 5.71 -2.88
C MET A 111 -4.03 5.20 -4.29
N LEU A 112 -5.23 4.62 -4.51
CA LEU A 112 -5.65 4.18 -5.84
C LEU A 112 -5.84 5.33 -6.82
N ALA A 113 -6.48 6.43 -6.41
CA ALA A 113 -6.69 7.59 -7.26
C ALA A 113 -5.34 8.19 -7.73
N ASN A 114 -4.36 8.34 -6.83
CA ASN A 114 -3.01 8.79 -7.17
C ASN A 114 -2.29 7.80 -8.09
N THR A 115 -2.45 6.50 -7.84
CA THR A 115 -1.87 5.45 -8.69
C THR A 115 -2.46 5.50 -10.09
N ILE A 116 -3.78 5.61 -10.22
CA ILE A 116 -4.51 5.69 -11.49
C ILE A 116 -4.09 6.96 -12.24
N HIS A 117 -4.16 8.12 -11.58
CA HIS A 117 -3.77 9.40 -12.17
C HIS A 117 -2.33 9.34 -12.68
N SER A 118 -1.38 8.92 -11.84
CA SER A 118 0.03 8.87 -12.22
C SER A 118 0.33 7.82 -13.29
N THR A 119 -0.45 6.75 -13.39
CA THR A 119 -0.30 5.74 -14.45
C THR A 119 -0.85 6.26 -15.76
N PHE A 120 -2.03 6.88 -15.75
CA PHE A 120 -2.66 7.42 -16.95
C PHE A 120 -1.91 8.63 -17.49
N SER A 121 -1.40 9.52 -16.64
CA SER A 121 -0.61 10.69 -17.07
C SER A 121 0.73 10.31 -17.69
N ARG A 122 1.30 9.15 -17.32
CA ARG A 122 2.56 8.64 -17.88
C ARG A 122 2.36 7.84 -19.17
N ARG A 123 1.13 7.49 -19.54
CA ARG A 123 0.85 6.73 -20.76
C ARG A 123 0.91 7.62 -21.99
N ARG A 124 1.68 7.16 -22.98
CA ARG A 124 1.84 7.82 -24.29
C ARG A 124 1.19 7.04 -25.44
N ASP A 125 0.46 5.99 -25.11
CA ASP A 125 -0.19 5.11 -26.09
C ASP A 125 -1.48 5.69 -26.68
N GLY A 126 -1.88 6.90 -26.24
CA GLY A 126 -3.08 7.57 -26.73
C GLY A 126 -4.37 6.87 -26.35
N ALA A 127 -4.35 5.82 -25.51
CA ALA A 127 -5.53 5.05 -25.17
C ALA A 127 -6.49 5.79 -24.22
N VAL A 128 -5.96 6.76 -23.46
CA VAL A 128 -6.71 7.54 -22.47
C VAL A 128 -6.45 9.02 -22.72
N ILE A 129 -7.49 9.83 -22.71
CA ILE A 129 -7.43 11.28 -22.86
C ILE A 129 -7.80 11.90 -21.51
N LEU A 130 -7.05 12.93 -21.12
CA LEU A 130 -7.40 13.78 -20.00
C LEU A 130 -8.25 14.93 -20.50
N ASP A 131 -9.52 14.95 -20.11
CA ASP A 131 -10.38 16.12 -20.27
C ASP A 131 -10.16 17.06 -19.08
N ALA A 132 -9.37 18.11 -19.31
CA ALA A 132 -9.08 19.16 -18.34
C ALA A 132 -10.07 20.34 -18.42
N SER A 133 -11.16 20.24 -19.20
CA SER A 133 -12.17 21.30 -19.31
C SER A 133 -12.96 21.54 -18.02
N GLN A 134 -13.02 20.54 -17.14
CA GLN A 134 -13.68 20.61 -15.83
C GLN A 134 -12.70 20.21 -14.72
N TYR A 135 -12.82 20.84 -13.55
CA TYR A 135 -12.10 20.44 -12.34
C TYR A 135 -13.04 19.68 -11.39
N PRO A 136 -12.67 18.48 -10.90
CA PRO A 136 -11.44 17.74 -11.17
C PRO A 136 -11.40 17.17 -12.60
N ALA A 137 -10.20 17.12 -13.18
CA ALA A 137 -10.00 16.62 -14.54
C ALA A 137 -10.47 15.15 -14.67
N LYS A 138 -11.11 14.86 -15.80
CA LYS A 138 -11.73 13.55 -16.06
C LYS A 138 -10.94 12.77 -17.10
N TRP A 139 -10.90 11.46 -16.94
CA TRP A 139 -10.27 10.54 -17.88
C TRP A 139 -11.33 9.89 -18.75
N SER A 140 -11.10 9.87 -20.06
CA SER A 140 -11.94 9.16 -21.04
C SER A 140 -11.07 8.28 -21.94
N LEU A 141 -11.67 7.32 -22.62
CA LEU A 141 -10.97 6.57 -23.66
C LEU A 141 -10.87 7.42 -24.91
N ALA A 142 -9.72 7.37 -25.60
CA ALA A 142 -9.65 7.90 -26.95
C ALA A 142 -10.61 7.10 -27.83
N ARG A 143 -11.64 7.76 -28.35
CA ARG A 143 -12.50 7.15 -29.37
C ARG A 143 -11.62 6.79 -30.57
N ARG A 144 -11.67 5.52 -30.95
CA ARG A 144 -10.97 4.97 -32.11
C ARG A 144 -11.65 5.42 -33.39
#